data_AF-A0A7W4XWM6-F1
#
_entry.id   AF-A0A7W4XWM6-F1
#
_cell.length_a   1.000
_cell.length_b   1.000
_cell.length_c   1.000
_cell.angle_alpha   90.00
_cell.angle_beta   90.00
_cell.angle_gamma   90.00
#
_symmetry.space_group_name_H-M   'P 1'
#
loop_
_entity.id
_entity.type
_entity.pdbx_description
1 polymer ?
#
loop_
_entity_poly.entity_id
_entity_poly.type
_entity_poly.pdbx_seq_one_letter_code
_entity_poly.pdbx_strand_id
1 'polypeptide(L)' 'MRLTGLERRILEGADVGHVVDEPGCAPLVGAAYRHLEQYGLLDADWWGDDLVPLMVEITPAGRTLLRHGG' A
#
# COMPACT_ATOMS: atom_id res chain seq x y z
N MET A 1 -4.25 8.56 -11.83
CA MET A 1 -3.85 7.14 -11.73
C MET A 1 -5.09 6.32 -11.45
N ARG A 2 -5.26 5.16 -12.08
CA ARG A 2 -6.33 4.20 -11.73
C ARG A 2 -5.72 3.10 -10.87
N LEU A 3 -6.29 2.87 -9.70
CA LEU A 3 -5.83 1.82 -8.79
C LEU A 3 -6.25 0.45 -9.31
N THR A 4 -5.35 -0.53 -9.20
CA THR A 4 -5.71 -1.94 -9.26
C THR A 4 -6.51 -2.34 -8.01
N GLY A 5 -7.19 -3.49 -8.06
CA GLY A 5 -7.91 -4.01 -6.89
C GLY A 5 -7.00 -4.25 -5.67
N LEU A 6 -5.77 -4.71 -5.91
CA LEU A 6 -4.77 -4.95 -4.86
C LEU A 6 -4.30 -3.63 -4.22
N GLU A 7 -3.93 -2.64 -5.03
CA GLU A 7 -3.51 -1.34 -4.52
C GLU A 7 -4.61 -0.63 -3.73
N ARG A 8 -5.86 -0.73 -4.21
CA ARG A 8 -7.01 -0.20 -3.47
C ARG A 8 -7.12 -0.86 -2.09
N ARG A 9 -7.02 -2.19 -2.02
CA ARG A 9 -7.08 -2.93 -0.76
C ARG A 9 -5.94 -2.56 0.19
N ILE A 10 -4.74 -2.34 -0.35
CA ILE A 10 -3.59 -1.86 0.42
C ILE A 10 -3.86 -0.47 1.00
N LEU A 11 -4.38 0.48 0.20
CA LEU A 11 -4.73 1.82 0.71
C LEU A 11 -5.84 1.77 1.76
N GLU A 12 -6.85 0.91 1.58
CA GLU A 12 -7.91 0.70 2.55
C GLU A 12 -7.36 0.13 3.88
N GLY A 13 -6.43 -0.82 3.80
CA GLY A 13 -5.70 -1.33 4.97
C GLY A 13 -4.90 -0.23 5.67
N ALA A 14 -4.13 0.55 4.91
CA ALA A 14 -3.31 1.63 5.46
C ALA A 14 -4.15 2.75 6.11
N ASP A 15 -5.35 3.04 5.61
CA ASP A 15 -6.24 4.05 6.22
C ASP A 15 -6.73 3.65 7.62
N VAL A 16 -6.73 2.35 7.94
CA VAL A 16 -7.05 1.82 9.28
C VAL A 16 -5.82 1.29 10.03
N GLY A 17 -4.60 1.60 9.56
CA GLY A 17 -3.35 1.21 10.22
C GLY A 17 -3.00 -0.27 10.10
N HIS A 18 -3.42 -0.94 9.02
CA HIS A 18 -3.19 -2.35 8.78
C HIS A 18 -2.30 -2.60 7.55
N VAL A 19 -1.27 -3.42 7.73
CA VAL A 19 -0.48 -3.98 6.62
C VAL A 19 -1.21 -5.20 6.07
N VAL A 20 -1.49 -5.20 4.77
CA VAL A 20 -1.98 -6.36 4.05
C VAL A 20 -0.80 -7.31 3.85
N ASP A 21 -0.90 -8.49 4.44
CA ASP A 21 0.05 -9.58 4.24
C ASP A 21 -0.70 -10.81 3.71
N GLU A 22 -0.24 -11.32 2.58
CA GLU A 22 -0.72 -12.56 1.98
C GLU A 22 0.51 -13.43 1.64
N PRO A 23 0.90 -14.39 2.51
CA PRO A 23 2.18 -15.10 2.37
C PRO A 23 2.38 -15.81 1.02
N GLY A 24 1.30 -16.32 0.41
CA GLY A 24 1.35 -16.93 -0.92
C GLY A 24 1.54 -15.93 -2.07
N CYS A 25 1.38 -14.64 -1.80
CA CYS A 25 1.39 -13.54 -2.75
C CYS A 25 2.33 -12.40 -2.33
N ALA A 26 3.17 -12.59 -1.30
CA ALA A 26 4.00 -11.54 -0.71
C ALA A 26 4.83 -10.73 -1.74
N PRO A 27 5.42 -11.33 -2.80
CA PRO A 27 6.10 -10.55 -3.84
C PRO A 27 5.19 -9.57 -4.59
N LEU A 28 3.95 -9.97 -4.89
CA LEU A 28 2.98 -9.13 -5.61
C LEU A 28 2.46 -8.01 -4.70
N VAL A 29 2.19 -8.34 -3.44
CA VAL A 29 1.75 -7.38 -2.41
C VAL A 29 2.85 -6.35 -2.17
N GLY A 30 4.09 -6.79 -1.99
CA GLY A 30 5.27 -5.93 -1.87
C GLY A 30 5.46 -4.98 -3.04
N ALA A 31 5.34 -5.50 -4.26
CA ALA A 31 5.43 -4.67 -5.47
C ALA A 31 4.35 -3.59 -5.51
N ALA A 32 3.12 -3.89 -5.07
CA ALA A 32 2.04 -2.91 -4.99
C ALA A 32 2.30 -1.84 -3.92
N TYR A 33 2.83 -2.21 -2.74
CA TYR A 33 3.29 -1.23 -1.73
C TYR A 33 4.35 -0.28 -2.29
N ARG A 34 5.39 -0.82 -2.94
CA ARG A 34 6.46 -0.03 -3.58
C ARG A 34 5.93 0.92 -4.65
N HIS A 35 4.99 0.43 -5.46
CA HIS A 35 4.38 1.25 -6.49
C HIS A 35 3.61 2.43 -5.87
N LEU A 36 2.77 2.19 -4.86
CA LEU A 36 2.02 3.23 -4.16
C LEU A 36 2.93 4.25 -3.44
N GLU A 37 4.00 3.78 -2.80
CA GLU A 37 5.06 4.59 -2.20
C GLU A 37 5.74 5.49 -3.25
N GLN A 38 6.06 4.96 -4.43
CA GLN A 38 6.65 5.73 -5.54
C GLN A 38 5.73 6.88 -6.02
N TYR A 39 4.41 6.73 -5.93
CA TYR A 39 3.45 7.80 -6.24
C TYR A 39 3.14 8.73 -5.05
N GLY A 40 3.80 8.53 -3.90
CA GLY A 40 3.59 9.31 -2.69
C GLY A 40 2.20 9.10 -2.07
N LEU A 41 1.58 7.93 -2.32
CA LEU A 41 0.26 7.59 -1.78
C LEU A 41 0.35 6.90 -0.42
N LEU A 42 1.51 6.30 -0.12
CA LEU A 42 1.85 5.67 1.14
C LEU A 42 3.23 6.10 1.59
N ASP A 43 3.45 6.04 2.89
CA ASP A 43 4.77 5.98 3.52
C ASP A 43 4.90 4.60 4.17
N ALA A 44 5.95 3.85 3.84
CA ALA A 44 6.09 2.45 4.26
C ALA A 44 7.47 2.23 4.90
N ASP A 45 7.46 1.61 6.08
CA ASP A 45 8.69 1.22 6.76
C ASP A 45 9.02 -0.24 6.44
N TRP A 46 10.24 -0.49 5.97
CA TRP A 46 10.69 -1.78 5.46
C TRP A 46 11.81 -2.34 6.33
N TRP A 47 11.77 -3.64 6.61
CA TRP A 47 12.80 -4.31 7.39
C TRP A 47 13.63 -5.26 6.53
N GLY A 48 14.92 -4.95 6.36
CA GLY A 48 15.85 -5.80 5.60
C GLY A 48 15.35 -6.11 4.19
N ASP A 49 15.27 -7.40 3.88
CA ASP A 49 14.80 -7.93 2.58
C ASP A 49 13.35 -8.42 2.64
N ASP A 50 12.56 -7.98 3.63
CA ASP A 50 11.16 -8.36 3.75
C ASP A 50 10.36 -7.94 2.51
N LEU A 51 9.51 -8.86 2.06
CA LEU A 51 8.69 -8.66 0.87
C LEU A 51 7.52 -7.72 1.12
N VAL A 52 7.13 -7.51 2.37
CA VAL A 52 6.04 -6.62 2.79
C VAL A 52 6.56 -5.67 3.87
N PRO A 53 6.02 -4.44 3.96
CA PRO A 53 6.49 -3.47 4.95
C PRO A 53 6.06 -3.88 6.36
N LEU A 54 6.83 -3.46 7.36
CA LEU A 54 6.51 -3.66 8.78
C LEU A 54 5.36 -2.74 9.20
N MET A 55 5.38 -1.50 8.70
CA MET A 55 4.39 -0.47 8.98
C MET A 55 4.07 0.31 7.72
N VAL A 56 2.85 0.84 7.68
CA VAL A 56 2.40 1.71 6.59
C VAL A 56 1.53 2.82 7.13
N GLU A 57 1.73 4.03 6.60
CA GLU A 57 0.84 5.16 6.79
C GLU A 57 0.31 5.65 5.44
N ILE A 58 -1.00 5.86 5.35
CA ILE A 58 -1.59 6.49 4.17
C ILE A 58 -1.33 7.99 4.16
N THR A 59 -0.82 8.52 3.05
CA THR A 59 -0.59 9.96 2.90
C THR A 59 -1.92 10.69 2.64
N PRO A 60 -1.96 12.02 2.80
CA PRO A 60 -3.13 12.80 2.39
C PRO A 60 -3.53 12.58 0.92
N ALA A 61 -2.54 12.45 0.01
CA ALA A 61 -2.78 12.17 -1.40
C ALA A 61 -3.39 10.77 -1.61
N GLY A 62 -2.87 9.76 -0.88
CA GLY A 62 -3.45 8.41 -0.84
C GLY A 62 -4.91 8.41 -0.40
N ARG A 63 -5.24 9.13 0.68
CA ARG A 63 -6.62 9.26 1.18
C ARG A 63 -7.54 9.94 0.17
N THR A 64 -7.08 11.02 -0.46
CA THR A 64 -7.86 11.71 -1.50
C THR A 64 -8.13 10.79 -2.68
N LEU A 65 -7.12 10.06 -3.13
CA LEU A 65 -7.28 9.10 -4.24
C LEU A 65 -8.21 7.95 -3.84
N LEU A 66 -8.11 7.42 -2.63
CA LEU A 66 -8.98 6.34 -2.16
C LEU A 66 -10.47 6.75 -2.16
N ARG A 67 -10.76 8.00 -1.78
CA ARG A 67 -12.12 8.55 -1.67
C ARG A 67 -12.74 8.95 -3.01
N HIS A 68 -11.93 9.28 -4.01
CA HIS A 68 -12.41 9.90 -5.26
C HIS A 68 -11.89 9.25 -6.55
N GLY A 69 -10.92 8.35 -6.48
CA GLY A 69 -10.24 7.71 -7.61
C GLY A 69 -10.72 6.29 -7.88
N GLY A 70 -11.89 6.16 -8.51
CA GLY A 70 -12.45 4.91 -9.05
C GLY A 70 -12.38 4.86 -10.57
#